data_AF-A0A1C6E9V0-F1
#
_entry.id   AF-A0A1C6E9V0-F1
#
_cell.length_a   1.000
_cell.length_b   1.000
_cell.length_c   1.000
_cell.angle_alpha   90.00
_cell.angle_beta   90.00
_cell.angle_gamma   90.00
#
_symmetry.space_group_name_H-M   'P 1'
#
loop_
_entity.id
_entity.type
_entity.pdbx_description
1 polymer ?
#
loop_
_entity_poly.entity_id
_entity_poly.type
_entity_poly.pdbx_seq_one_letter_code
_entity_poly.pdbx_strand_id
1 'polypeptide(L)'
;MIHHGVSIEGLCCLTRLVGLYLVINVPLREFFPFYIYLDLIYLNVRFFNVFFKEINSSIFYFIFLFICVILAIYCKQMFESEVLTTAKLNKIKQDTILKNFWKNNDRFADLFNTFLFNGKEILKPDDLTEVDTDISSMLKFNGHAETVQKILDVVKKTAYGIDFMILGLENQSHIHYAMPLRHMIGDAFSYQKEYNEIVSKNKKEGNFASTDEFLSKFRKTDCLHGMVTLCIYYGEKEWDGPLSLVDMLDIPDKLKFIFSDYKFNLIQMRSCNNLHFHNYDINTVFDLSSSIYNRDYEKINNLYKNQPISPELALVVGAITESQELIDHALENEKKGAINMCTALEELKKEGVQEGLQKGLQEGLQKGEVKGIIQTCKLFNPDQDAALKLIMDKFSLSQETALAYIKKYW
;
A
#
# COMPACT_ATOMS: atom_id res chain seq x y z
N MET A 1 -31.94 17.12 -62.93
CA MET A 1 -30.83 17.46 -62.00
C MET A 1 -31.46 17.99 -60.73
N ILE A 2 -31.36 17.21 -59.66
CA ILE A 2 -32.00 17.47 -58.37
C ILE A 2 -31.16 18.50 -57.61
N HIS A 3 -31.69 19.71 -57.43
CA HIS A 3 -31.20 20.66 -56.42
C HIS A 3 -32.21 20.67 -55.27
N HIS A 4 -31.92 19.88 -54.22
CA HIS A 4 -32.60 20.03 -52.94
C HIS A 4 -31.82 21.04 -52.09
N GLY A 5 -32.44 22.21 -51.89
CA GLY A 5 -32.04 23.14 -50.85
C GLY A 5 -32.34 22.53 -49.48
N VAL A 6 -31.33 22.52 -48.61
CA VAL A 6 -31.52 22.28 -47.18
C VAL A 6 -32.33 23.45 -46.64
N SER A 7 -33.48 23.20 -46.01
CA SER A 7 -34.30 24.27 -45.44
C SER A 7 -33.56 24.92 -44.26
N ILE A 8 -33.65 26.25 -44.19
CA ILE A 8 -33.01 27.08 -43.16
C ILE A 8 -33.46 26.68 -41.74
N GLU A 9 -34.66 26.10 -41.60
CA GLU A 9 -35.17 25.56 -40.33
C GLU A 9 -34.39 24.34 -39.82
N GLY A 10 -33.91 23.47 -40.73
CA GLY A 10 -33.09 22.32 -40.38
C GLY A 10 -31.72 22.70 -39.81
N LEU A 11 -31.09 23.76 -40.35
CA LEU A 11 -29.84 24.29 -39.81
C LEU A 11 -30.02 24.95 -38.43
N CYS A 12 -31.13 25.64 -38.20
CA CYS A 12 -31.46 26.25 -36.91
C CYS A 12 -31.72 25.22 -35.80
N CYS A 13 -32.34 24.08 -36.12
CA CYS A 13 -32.52 22.98 -35.17
C CYS A 13 -31.18 22.29 -34.83
N LEU A 14 -30.31 22.08 -35.83
CA LEU A 14 -29.00 21.48 -35.61
C LEU A 14 -28.10 22.35 -34.72
N THR A 15 -28.11 23.67 -34.93
CA THR A 15 -27.34 24.62 -34.10
C THR A 15 -27.87 24.72 -32.68
N ARG A 16 -29.18 24.63 -32.45
CA ARG A 16 -29.77 24.57 -31.10
C ARG A 16 -29.47 23.24 -30.39
N LEU A 17 -29.44 22.12 -31.11
CA LEU A 17 -29.09 20.80 -30.56
C LEU A 17 -27.60 20.69 -30.23
N VAL A 18 -26.72 21.22 -31.08
CA VAL A 18 -25.29 21.33 -30.78
C VAL A 18 -25.04 22.30 -29.61
N GLY A 19 -25.83 23.38 -29.51
CA GLY A 19 -25.83 24.28 -28.36
C GLY A 19 -26.24 23.58 -27.06
N LEU A 20 -27.31 22.79 -27.06
CA LEU A 20 -27.73 22.00 -25.89
C LEU A 20 -26.70 20.93 -25.52
N TYR A 21 -26.12 20.25 -26.51
CA TYR A 21 -25.09 19.23 -26.31
C TYR A 21 -23.80 19.81 -25.70
N LEU A 22 -23.42 21.03 -26.09
CA LEU A 22 -22.29 21.76 -25.49
C LEU A 22 -22.61 22.31 -24.10
N VAL A 23 -23.86 22.70 -23.82
CA VAL A 23 -24.29 23.21 -22.50
C VAL A 23 -24.42 22.08 -21.46
N ILE A 24 -24.84 20.88 -21.86
CA ILE A 24 -24.93 19.70 -20.97
C ILE A 24 -23.53 19.12 -20.67
N ASN A 25 -22.58 19.25 -21.61
CA ASN A 25 -21.22 18.69 -21.50
C ASN A 25 -20.14 19.70 -21.07
N VAL A 26 -20.51 20.86 -20.52
CA VAL A 26 -19.55 21.82 -19.93
C VAL A 26 -18.55 21.17 -18.94
N PRO A 27 -18.87 20.12 -18.16
CA PRO A 27 -17.88 19.49 -17.27
C PRO A 27 -16.83 18.64 -18.00
N LEU A 28 -17.06 18.22 -19.25
CA LEU A 28 -16.15 17.27 -19.95
C LEU A 28 -14.96 17.95 -20.63
N ARG A 29 -14.99 19.29 -20.77
CA ARG A 29 -13.91 20.03 -21.43
C ARG A 29 -12.63 20.10 -20.59
N GLU A 30 -12.73 19.85 -19.29
CA GLU A 30 -11.60 19.86 -18.35
C GLU A 30 -10.89 18.50 -18.23
N PHE A 31 -11.46 17.42 -18.78
CA PHE A 31 -10.97 16.04 -18.56
C PHE A 31 -10.37 15.35 -19.79
N PHE A 32 -10.48 15.90 -21.00
CA PHE A 32 -10.00 15.23 -22.23
C PHE A 32 -9.03 16.09 -23.06
N PRO A 33 -7.94 15.51 -23.62
CA PRO A 33 -7.16 16.15 -24.67
C PRO A 33 -8.01 16.42 -25.91
N PHE A 34 -7.86 17.61 -26.49
CA PHE A 34 -8.68 18.16 -27.59
C PHE A 34 -8.85 17.21 -28.81
N TYR A 35 -7.92 16.27 -29.02
CA TYR A 35 -7.89 15.36 -30.17
C TYR A 35 -8.93 14.22 -30.09
N ILE A 36 -9.20 13.65 -28.91
CA ILE A 36 -10.18 12.56 -28.73
C ILE A 36 -11.61 13.08 -28.97
N TYR A 37 -11.85 14.34 -28.60
CA TYR A 37 -13.14 15.01 -28.78
C TYR A 37 -13.47 15.25 -30.26
N LEU A 38 -12.47 15.58 -31.08
CA LEU A 38 -12.62 15.76 -32.52
C LEU A 38 -12.92 14.45 -33.25
N ASP A 39 -12.28 13.34 -32.86
CA ASP A 39 -12.51 12.04 -33.48
C ASP A 39 -13.90 11.48 -33.16
N LEU A 40 -14.40 11.67 -31.92
CA LEU A 40 -15.77 11.31 -31.53
C LEU A 40 -16.83 12.13 -32.27
N ILE A 41 -16.59 13.43 -32.48
CA ILE A 41 -17.48 14.27 -33.29
C ILE A 41 -17.43 13.84 -34.76
N TYR A 42 -16.24 13.53 -35.29
CA TYR A 42 -16.07 13.12 -36.68
C TYR A 42 -16.72 11.76 -36.95
N LEU A 43 -16.60 10.80 -36.02
CA LEU A 43 -17.26 9.50 -36.11
C LEU A 43 -18.79 9.66 -36.09
N ASN A 44 -19.32 10.50 -35.20
CA ASN A 44 -20.76 10.78 -35.12
C ASN A 44 -21.28 11.45 -36.39
N VAL A 45 -20.58 12.46 -36.94
CA VAL A 45 -21.00 13.15 -38.16
C VAL A 45 -20.97 12.23 -39.39
N ARG A 46 -19.98 11.32 -39.48
CA ARG A 46 -19.90 10.34 -40.58
C ARG A 46 -20.97 9.26 -40.48
N PHE A 47 -21.28 8.79 -39.27
CA PHE A 47 -22.40 7.87 -39.02
C PHE A 47 -23.74 8.52 -39.38
N PHE A 48 -23.91 9.82 -39.06
CA PHE A 48 -25.10 10.61 -39.36
C PHE A 48 -25.33 10.82 -40.87
N ASN A 49 -24.27 11.03 -41.66
CA ASN A 49 -24.39 11.30 -43.10
C ASN A 49 -24.64 10.03 -43.94
N VAL A 50 -24.23 8.85 -43.48
CA VAL A 50 -24.33 7.61 -44.27
C VAL A 50 -25.69 6.93 -44.10
N PHE A 51 -26.38 7.11 -42.96
CA PHE A 51 -27.52 6.24 -42.63
C PHE A 51 -28.91 6.83 -42.85
N PHE A 52 -29.12 8.15 -42.94
CA PHE A 52 -30.50 8.66 -42.87
C PHE A 52 -30.83 9.78 -43.85
N LYS A 53 -31.39 9.37 -45.00
CA LYS A 53 -32.15 10.26 -45.90
C LYS A 53 -33.67 10.08 -45.80
N GLU A 54 -34.19 9.05 -45.12
CA GLU A 54 -35.62 8.72 -45.09
C GLU A 54 -36.08 8.06 -43.77
N ILE A 55 -35.99 8.74 -42.62
CA ILE A 55 -36.69 8.29 -41.40
C ILE A 55 -37.60 9.38 -40.83
N ASN A 56 -38.79 8.92 -40.40
CA ASN A 56 -39.84 9.69 -39.75
C ASN A 56 -39.36 10.26 -38.40
N SER A 57 -39.63 11.54 -38.12
CA SER A 57 -39.03 12.35 -37.02
C SER A 57 -39.16 11.73 -35.62
N SER A 58 -40.22 10.96 -35.35
CA SER A 58 -40.44 10.31 -34.04
C SER A 58 -39.56 9.07 -33.82
N ILE A 59 -39.26 8.31 -34.86
CA ILE A 59 -38.36 7.15 -34.79
C ILE A 59 -36.92 7.62 -34.60
N PHE A 60 -36.56 8.75 -35.21
CA PHE A 60 -35.26 9.41 -35.01
C PHE A 60 -35.00 9.76 -33.55
N TYR A 61 -36.00 10.34 -32.85
CA TYR A 61 -35.86 10.70 -31.44
C TYR A 61 -35.62 9.47 -30.55
N PHE A 62 -36.31 8.37 -30.85
CA PHE A 62 -36.17 7.11 -30.10
C PHE A 62 -34.80 6.45 -30.32
N ILE A 63 -34.32 6.41 -31.57
CA ILE A 63 -33.01 5.86 -31.92
C ILE A 63 -31.89 6.72 -31.31
N PHE A 64 -32.01 8.05 -31.37
CA PHE A 64 -31.04 8.97 -30.78
C PHE A 64 -30.97 8.81 -29.26
N LEU A 65 -32.12 8.76 -28.58
CA LEU A 65 -32.17 8.53 -27.13
C LEU A 65 -31.55 7.19 -26.75
N PHE A 66 -31.82 6.13 -27.54
CA PHE A 66 -31.27 4.80 -27.32
C PHE A 66 -29.74 4.76 -27.49
N ILE A 67 -29.21 5.44 -28.52
CA ILE A 67 -27.75 5.57 -28.74
C ILE A 67 -27.10 6.37 -27.61
N CYS A 68 -27.71 7.46 -27.15
CA CYS A 68 -27.22 8.24 -26.00
C CYS A 68 -27.18 7.40 -24.71
N VAL A 69 -28.19 6.57 -24.47
CA VAL A 69 -28.22 5.65 -23.30
C VAL A 69 -27.13 4.58 -23.42
N ILE A 70 -26.92 4.00 -24.59
CA ILE A 70 -25.84 3.03 -24.81
C ILE A 70 -24.47 3.68 -24.62
N LEU A 71 -24.24 4.88 -25.16
CA LEU A 71 -23.00 5.63 -24.97
C LEU A 71 -22.78 6.00 -23.50
N ALA A 72 -23.83 6.37 -22.77
CA ALA A 72 -23.74 6.64 -21.33
C ALA A 72 -23.37 5.37 -20.52
N ILE A 73 -23.94 4.21 -20.87
CA ILE A 73 -23.60 2.92 -20.25
C ILE A 73 -22.16 2.54 -20.59
N TYR A 74 -21.72 2.73 -21.84
CA TYR A 74 -20.36 2.41 -22.28
C TYR A 74 -19.31 3.33 -21.64
N CYS A 75 -19.60 4.63 -21.53
CA CYS A 75 -18.75 5.57 -20.81
C CYS A 75 -18.67 5.23 -19.32
N LYS A 76 -19.78 4.85 -18.69
CA LYS A 76 -19.79 4.40 -17.29
C LYS A 76 -18.96 3.13 -17.10
N GLN A 77 -19.09 2.15 -17.99
CA GLN A 77 -18.29 0.91 -17.96
C GLN A 77 -16.81 1.17 -18.23
N MET A 78 -16.47 2.07 -19.15
CA MET A 78 -15.07 2.47 -19.37
C MET A 78 -14.49 3.15 -18.14
N PHE A 79 -15.23 4.05 -17.50
CA PHE A 79 -14.81 4.73 -16.28
C PHE A 79 -14.65 3.75 -15.11
N GLU A 80 -15.60 2.83 -14.91
CA GLU A 80 -15.47 1.76 -13.92
C GLU A 80 -14.29 0.83 -14.23
N SER A 81 -13.99 0.56 -15.51
CA SER A 81 -12.82 -0.22 -15.90
C SER A 81 -11.49 0.52 -15.73
N GLU A 82 -11.48 1.85 -15.96
CA GLU A 82 -10.32 2.71 -15.74
C GLU A 82 -10.01 2.83 -14.24
N VAL A 83 -11.04 3.03 -13.40
CA VAL A 83 -10.95 3.00 -11.93
C VAL A 83 -10.46 1.62 -11.45
N LEU A 84 -10.92 0.53 -12.06
CA LEU A 84 -10.42 -0.82 -11.76
C LEU A 84 -8.95 -1.02 -12.19
N THR A 85 -8.47 -0.29 -13.22
CA THR A 85 -7.07 -0.33 -13.66
C THR A 85 -6.16 0.57 -12.83
N THR A 86 -6.60 1.73 -12.32
CA THR A 86 -5.86 2.52 -11.32
C THR A 86 -5.77 1.79 -9.98
N ALA A 87 -6.85 1.13 -9.54
CA ALA A 87 -6.83 0.24 -8.37
C ALA A 87 -5.89 -0.98 -8.56
N LYS A 88 -5.68 -1.44 -9.80
CA LYS A 88 -4.67 -2.47 -10.13
C LYS A 88 -3.25 -1.91 -10.29
N LEU A 89 -3.07 -0.62 -10.55
CA LEU A 89 -1.77 0.06 -10.67
C LEU A 89 -1.21 0.52 -9.31
N ASN A 90 -2.04 0.72 -8.28
CA ASN A 90 -1.61 1.14 -6.94
C ASN A 90 -1.22 0.00 -5.99
N LYS A 91 -0.69 -1.12 -6.50
CA LYS A 91 -0.08 -2.15 -5.64
C LYS A 91 1.40 -1.87 -5.37
N ILE A 92 1.74 -0.61 -5.04
CA ILE A 92 3.05 -0.33 -4.44
C ILE A 92 3.05 -1.07 -3.11
N LYS A 93 3.89 -2.10 -2.98
CA LYS A 93 3.98 -2.88 -1.75
C LYS A 93 4.49 -1.97 -0.64
N GLN A 94 3.87 -2.04 0.54
CA GLN A 94 4.31 -1.36 1.76
C GLN A 94 5.83 -1.45 1.96
N ASP A 95 6.38 -2.66 1.78
CA ASP A 95 7.81 -2.96 1.78
C ASP A 95 8.65 -2.01 0.89
N THR A 96 8.20 -1.76 -0.35
CA THR A 96 8.89 -0.87 -1.29
C THR A 96 8.89 0.59 -0.82
N ILE A 97 7.77 1.06 -0.25
CA ILE A 97 7.63 2.44 0.24
C ILE A 97 8.58 2.66 1.42
N LEU A 98 8.56 1.75 2.40
CA LEU A 98 9.41 1.81 3.59
C LEU A 98 10.90 1.69 3.23
N LYS A 99 11.25 0.76 2.34
CA LYS A 99 12.63 0.61 1.85
C LYS A 99 13.13 1.89 1.18
N ASN A 100 12.30 2.53 0.35
CA ASN A 100 12.69 3.78 -0.31
C ASN A 100 12.82 4.94 0.69
N PHE A 101 11.95 5.03 1.70
CA PHE A 101 12.05 6.06 2.73
C PHE A 101 13.39 6.03 3.47
N TRP A 102 13.88 4.82 3.81
CA TRP A 102 15.13 4.61 4.54
C TRP A 102 16.40 4.60 3.68
N LYS A 103 16.28 4.65 2.35
CA LYS A 103 17.45 4.81 1.47
C LYS A 103 18.16 6.14 1.69
N ASN A 104 17.43 7.19 2.06
CA ASN A 104 18.03 8.48 2.38
C ASN A 104 19.04 8.35 3.55
N ASN A 105 20.28 8.82 3.34
CA ASN A 105 21.35 8.69 4.33
C ASN A 105 21.11 9.55 5.57
N ASP A 106 20.53 10.74 5.44
CA ASP A 106 20.20 11.61 6.58
C ASP A 106 19.18 10.93 7.49
N ARG A 107 18.11 10.39 6.91
CA ARG A 107 17.07 9.68 7.65
C ARG A 107 17.63 8.43 8.34
N PHE A 108 18.45 7.66 7.63
CA PHE A 108 19.06 6.43 8.16
C PHE A 108 20.05 6.72 9.29
N ALA A 109 20.95 7.69 9.13
CA ALA A 109 21.94 8.04 10.13
C ALA A 109 21.25 8.51 11.43
N ASP A 110 20.26 9.38 11.31
CA ASP A 110 19.54 9.93 12.47
C ASP A 110 18.72 8.87 13.22
N LEU A 111 18.11 7.91 12.51
CA LEU A 111 17.46 6.74 13.12
C LEU A 111 18.43 5.97 14.05
N PHE A 112 19.61 5.61 13.53
CA PHE A 112 20.60 4.85 14.27
C PHE A 112 21.25 5.69 15.38
N ASN A 113 21.53 6.98 15.14
CA ASN A 113 22.04 7.89 16.15
C ASN A 113 21.08 8.05 17.33
N THR A 114 19.79 8.19 17.03
CA THR A 114 18.74 8.30 18.04
C THR A 114 18.66 7.02 18.87
N PHE A 115 18.63 5.85 18.23
CA PHE A 115 18.43 4.58 18.93
C PHE A 115 19.68 4.06 19.66
N LEU A 116 20.86 4.09 19.02
CA LEU A 116 22.09 3.49 19.56
C LEU A 116 22.94 4.48 20.37
N PHE A 117 22.88 5.77 20.06
CA PHE A 117 23.77 6.79 20.62
C PHE A 117 23.01 7.90 21.37
N ASN A 118 21.76 7.65 21.75
CA ASN A 118 20.89 8.58 22.48
C ASN A 118 20.82 9.97 21.81
N GLY A 119 20.71 9.99 20.48
CA GLY A 119 20.61 11.22 19.68
C GLY A 119 21.94 11.90 19.39
N LYS A 120 23.07 11.40 19.85
CA LYS A 120 24.38 11.98 19.47
C LYS A 120 24.70 11.65 18.02
N GLU A 121 25.05 12.66 17.23
CA GLU A 121 25.46 12.52 15.83
C GLU A 121 26.85 11.87 15.69
N ILE A 122 26.89 10.55 15.85
CA ILE A 122 28.10 9.74 15.67
C ILE A 122 28.23 9.28 14.22
N LEU A 123 27.14 8.75 13.66
CA LEU A 123 27.05 8.37 12.26
C LEU A 123 26.74 9.61 11.41
N LYS A 124 27.59 9.88 10.42
CA LYS A 124 27.38 10.96 9.47
C LYS A 124 26.77 10.42 8.17
N PRO A 125 25.77 11.13 7.59
CA PRO A 125 25.14 10.72 6.34
C PRO A 125 26.12 10.51 5.17
N ASP A 126 27.14 11.38 5.06
CA ASP A 126 28.14 11.33 3.98
C ASP A 126 29.07 10.11 4.07
N ASP A 127 29.20 9.51 5.26
CA ASP A 127 30.05 8.35 5.48
C ASP A 127 29.31 7.02 5.20
N LEU A 128 28.00 7.07 4.89
CA LEU A 128 27.17 5.89 4.66
C LEU A 128 27.16 5.47 3.19
N THR A 129 27.49 4.21 2.96
CA THR A 129 27.45 3.57 1.64
C THR A 129 26.45 2.42 1.62
N GLU A 130 25.55 2.41 0.64
CA GLU A 130 24.57 1.33 0.48
C GLU A 130 25.26 0.04 0.05
N VAL A 131 24.90 -1.08 0.69
CA VAL A 131 25.43 -2.41 0.40
C VAL A 131 24.30 -3.26 -0.13
N ASP A 132 24.60 -4.07 -1.14
CA ASP A 132 23.62 -5.00 -1.70
C ASP A 132 23.12 -5.97 -0.61
N THR A 133 21.80 -5.96 -0.40
CA THR A 133 21.07 -6.82 0.54
C THR A 133 21.02 -8.28 0.07
N ASP A 134 21.42 -8.56 -1.18
CA ASP A 134 21.39 -9.91 -1.72
C ASP A 134 22.51 -10.80 -1.13
N ILE A 135 22.09 -11.81 -0.37
CA ILE A 135 22.92 -12.86 0.22
C ILE A 135 22.78 -14.18 -0.59
N SER A 136 22.06 -14.17 -1.72
CA SER A 136 21.73 -15.33 -2.57
C SER A 136 22.92 -16.19 -2.96
N SER A 137 24.11 -15.61 -3.07
CA SER A 137 25.33 -16.31 -3.48
C SER A 137 25.78 -17.41 -2.49
N MET A 138 25.24 -17.47 -1.27
CA MET A 138 25.78 -18.31 -0.18
C MET A 138 25.01 -19.61 0.10
N LEU A 139 23.81 -19.80 -0.46
CA LEU A 139 22.90 -20.89 -0.09
C LEU A 139 22.58 -21.87 -1.22
N LYS A 140 23.61 -22.43 -1.84
CA LYS A 140 23.48 -23.74 -2.51
C LYS A 140 23.64 -24.86 -1.48
N PHE A 141 22.74 -24.92 -0.50
CA PHE A 141 22.56 -26.10 0.35
C PHE A 141 21.06 -26.47 0.36
N ASN A 142 20.75 -27.60 -0.28
CA ASN A 142 19.53 -28.39 -0.11
C ASN A 142 18.15 -27.70 -0.34
N GLY A 143 18.01 -26.93 -1.43
CA GLY A 143 16.71 -26.62 -2.02
C GLY A 143 15.75 -25.73 -1.20
N HIS A 144 16.15 -25.25 -0.02
CA HIS A 144 15.39 -24.30 0.82
C HIS A 144 15.92 -22.86 0.64
N ALA A 145 16.22 -22.49 -0.60
CA ALA A 145 16.96 -21.28 -0.93
C ALA A 145 16.11 -19.99 -0.87
N GLU A 146 14.79 -20.07 -0.69
CA GLU A 146 13.90 -18.90 -0.78
C GLU A 146 13.82 -18.07 0.52
N THR A 147 14.00 -18.67 1.70
CA THR A 147 13.67 -17.99 2.97
C THR A 147 14.76 -17.04 3.48
N VAL A 148 15.99 -17.16 3.01
CA VAL A 148 17.15 -16.36 3.50
C VAL A 148 17.52 -15.20 2.56
N GLN A 149 16.89 -15.10 1.38
CA GLN A 149 17.22 -14.10 0.36
C GLN A 149 17.05 -12.63 0.79
N LYS A 150 16.34 -12.38 1.90
CA LYS A 150 15.78 -11.04 2.19
C LYS A 150 15.66 -10.75 3.69
N ILE A 151 16.67 -11.11 4.49
CA ILE A 151 16.59 -10.92 5.95
C ILE A 151 16.59 -9.42 6.30
N LEU A 152 17.37 -8.59 5.59
CA LEU A 152 17.47 -7.15 5.85
C LEU A 152 16.97 -6.34 4.65
N ASP A 153 16.24 -5.26 4.92
CA ASP A 153 15.66 -4.42 3.86
C ASP A 153 16.61 -3.34 3.36
N VAL A 154 17.38 -2.74 4.28
CA VAL A 154 18.40 -1.73 3.98
C VAL A 154 19.66 -2.09 4.76
N VAL A 155 20.80 -2.16 4.06
CA VAL A 155 22.12 -2.38 4.67
C VAL A 155 23.06 -1.27 4.25
N LYS A 156 23.73 -0.64 5.22
CA LYS A 156 24.73 0.39 4.96
C LYS A 156 26.05 0.08 5.67
N LYS A 157 27.16 0.44 5.03
CA LYS A 157 28.49 0.46 5.65
C LYS A 157 28.87 1.90 5.95
N THR A 158 29.42 2.13 7.14
CA THR A 158 30.03 3.41 7.52
C THR A 158 31.52 3.23 7.71
N ALA A 159 32.32 4.26 7.45
CA ALA A 159 33.76 4.28 7.69
C ALA A 159 34.08 5.34 8.76
N TYR A 160 34.09 4.97 10.03
CA TYR A 160 34.44 5.89 11.11
C TYR A 160 35.92 5.77 11.43
N GLY A 161 36.73 6.73 10.98
CA GLY A 161 38.12 6.86 11.43
C GLY A 161 39.07 5.68 11.14
N ILE A 162 38.74 4.82 10.16
CA ILE A 162 39.44 3.59 9.70
C ILE A 162 38.81 2.27 10.21
N ASP A 163 37.74 2.30 11.01
CA ASP A 163 36.95 1.11 11.35
C ASP A 163 35.57 1.15 10.65
N PHE A 164 35.24 0.10 9.88
CA PHE A 164 33.93 0.00 9.24
C PHE A 164 32.93 -0.74 10.12
N MET A 165 31.69 -0.25 10.14
CA MET A 165 30.53 -0.94 10.74
C MET A 165 29.49 -1.26 9.67
N ILE A 166 28.81 -2.40 9.82
CA ILE A 166 27.67 -2.82 8.99
C ILE A 166 26.39 -2.56 9.77
N LEU A 167 25.49 -1.76 9.19
CA LEU A 167 24.23 -1.34 9.78
C LEU A 167 23.08 -1.97 8.99
N GLY A 168 22.34 -2.87 9.62
CA GLY A 168 21.18 -3.54 9.05
C GLY A 168 19.87 -2.93 9.55
N LEU A 169 18.90 -2.74 8.66
CA LEU A 169 17.55 -2.30 9.00
C LEU A 169 16.52 -3.28 8.42
N GLU A 170 15.66 -3.80 9.27
CA GLU A 170 14.54 -4.69 8.93
C GLU A 170 13.20 -3.99 9.25
N ASN A 171 12.31 -3.91 8.26
CA ASN A 171 10.96 -3.36 8.39
C ASN A 171 9.97 -4.52 8.57
N GLN A 172 9.21 -4.50 9.66
CA GLN A 172 8.32 -5.60 10.02
C GLN A 172 6.88 -5.12 10.25
N SER A 173 5.92 -5.61 9.46
CA SER A 173 4.50 -5.24 9.61
C SER A 173 3.75 -6.09 10.63
N HIS A 174 4.16 -7.35 10.82
CA HIS A 174 3.45 -8.31 11.68
C HIS A 174 4.38 -8.92 12.74
N ILE A 175 3.82 -9.30 13.89
CA ILE A 175 4.60 -9.94 14.94
C ILE A 175 5.10 -11.29 14.43
N HIS A 176 6.41 -11.49 14.51
CA HIS A 176 7.06 -12.75 14.17
C HIS A 176 7.82 -13.24 15.42
N TYR A 177 7.27 -14.23 16.11
CA TYR A 177 7.81 -14.66 17.41
C TYR A 177 9.22 -15.25 17.37
N ALA A 178 9.75 -15.55 16.18
CA ALA A 178 11.14 -15.98 16.01
C ALA A 178 12.07 -14.87 15.49
N MET A 179 11.73 -13.58 15.69
CA MET A 179 12.57 -12.45 15.25
C MET A 179 14.00 -12.48 15.82
N PRO A 180 14.25 -12.75 17.12
CA PRO A 180 15.63 -12.80 17.61
C PRO A 180 16.49 -13.84 16.90
N LEU A 181 15.93 -15.03 16.63
CA LEU A 181 16.60 -16.08 15.86
C LEU A 181 16.84 -15.65 14.40
N ARG A 182 15.85 -15.02 13.76
CA ARG A 182 15.95 -14.53 12.38
C ARG A 182 17.06 -13.48 12.22
N HIS A 183 17.12 -12.51 13.13
CA HIS A 183 18.20 -11.51 13.18
C HIS A 183 19.56 -12.16 13.39
N MET A 184 19.68 -13.07 14.36
CA MET A 184 20.93 -13.79 14.61
C MET A 184 21.44 -14.51 13.36
N ILE A 185 20.53 -15.19 12.65
CA ILE A 185 20.84 -15.87 11.40
C ILE A 185 21.27 -14.88 10.30
N GLY A 186 20.58 -13.76 10.16
CA GLY A 186 20.92 -12.69 9.20
C GLY A 186 22.31 -12.12 9.42
N ASP A 187 22.62 -11.77 10.67
CA ASP A 187 23.91 -11.19 11.03
C ASP A 187 25.04 -12.24 10.88
N ALA A 188 24.79 -13.48 11.31
CA ALA A 188 25.74 -14.60 11.11
C ALA A 188 26.03 -14.84 9.62
N PHE A 189 25.02 -14.80 8.75
CA PHE A 189 25.23 -14.95 7.31
C PHE A 189 25.99 -13.79 6.70
N SER A 190 25.81 -12.58 7.23
CA SER A 190 26.54 -11.39 6.78
C SER A 190 28.03 -11.48 7.15
N TYR A 191 28.35 -11.94 8.37
CA TYR A 191 29.73 -12.28 8.74
C TYR A 191 30.31 -13.41 7.89
N GLN A 192 29.51 -14.43 7.59
CA GLN A 192 29.94 -15.53 6.73
C GLN A 192 30.28 -15.03 5.32
N LYS A 193 29.54 -14.04 4.81
CA LYS A 193 29.81 -13.38 3.52
C LYS A 193 31.13 -12.65 3.53
N GLU A 194 31.33 -11.81 4.53
CA GLU A 194 32.57 -11.07 4.70
C GLU A 194 33.80 -12.00 4.86
N TYR A 195 33.67 -13.05 5.68
CA TYR A 195 34.70 -14.07 5.83
C TYR A 195 35.11 -14.68 4.48
N ASN A 196 34.13 -15.03 3.64
CA ASN A 196 34.39 -15.60 2.32
C ASN A 196 35.11 -14.62 1.37
N GLU A 197 34.79 -13.33 1.46
CA GLU A 197 35.47 -12.27 0.70
C GLU A 197 36.93 -12.12 1.14
N ILE A 198 37.19 -12.06 2.45
CA ILE A 198 38.55 -12.01 3.04
C ILE A 198 39.36 -13.23 2.61
N VAL A 199 38.81 -14.44 2.79
CA VAL A 199 39.45 -15.69 2.38
C VAL A 199 39.78 -15.70 0.90
N SER A 200 38.87 -15.22 0.05
CA SER A 200 39.08 -15.15 -1.40
C SER A 200 40.20 -14.18 -1.78
N LYS A 201 40.30 -13.04 -1.09
CA LYS A 201 41.39 -12.08 -1.25
C LYS A 201 42.73 -12.69 -0.81
N ASN A 202 42.77 -13.27 0.37
CA ASN A 202 43.98 -13.89 0.92
C ASN A 202 44.50 -15.05 0.06
N LYS A 203 43.59 -15.87 -0.50
CA LYS A 203 43.95 -16.93 -1.45
C LYS A 203 44.67 -16.39 -2.69
N LYS A 204 44.24 -15.22 -3.20
CA LYS A 204 44.86 -14.57 -4.36
C LYS A 204 46.22 -13.98 -4.01
N GLU A 205 46.36 -13.41 -2.82
CA GLU A 205 47.62 -12.80 -2.37
C GLU A 205 48.67 -13.83 -1.97
N GLY A 206 48.27 -15.00 -1.43
CA GLY A 206 49.17 -16.11 -1.09
C GLY A 206 50.10 -15.87 0.10
N ASN A 207 50.14 -14.66 0.66
CA ASN A 207 51.01 -14.30 1.77
C ASN A 207 50.39 -14.77 3.10
N PHE A 208 50.89 -15.88 3.65
CA PHE A 208 50.51 -16.42 4.96
C PHE A 208 51.75 -16.55 5.84
N ALA A 209 51.67 -16.09 7.10
CA ALA A 209 52.80 -16.07 8.03
C ALA A 209 52.98 -17.39 8.80
N SER A 210 51.98 -18.28 8.76
CA SER A 210 52.02 -19.58 9.47
C SER A 210 51.19 -20.66 8.76
N THR A 211 51.42 -21.92 9.16
CA THR A 211 50.62 -23.07 8.71
C THR A 211 49.14 -22.89 9.06
N ASP A 212 48.83 -22.37 10.25
CA ASP A 212 47.44 -22.19 10.69
C ASP A 212 46.71 -21.15 9.81
N GLU A 213 47.36 -20.02 9.49
CA GLU A 213 46.81 -19.03 8.55
C GLU A 213 46.64 -19.60 7.14
N PHE A 214 47.60 -20.43 6.70
CA PHE A 214 47.47 -21.11 5.41
C PHE A 214 46.31 -22.12 5.41
N LEU A 215 46.04 -22.81 6.52
CA LEU A 215 44.94 -23.79 6.59
C LEU A 215 43.57 -23.09 6.68
N SER A 216 43.43 -22.07 7.52
CA SER A 216 42.18 -21.31 7.66
C SER A 216 41.92 -20.39 6.46
N LYS A 217 42.98 -19.96 5.75
CA LYS A 217 42.96 -18.88 4.75
C LYS A 217 42.58 -17.51 5.32
N PHE A 218 42.65 -17.38 6.64
CA PHE A 218 42.33 -16.17 7.41
C PHE A 218 43.54 -15.81 8.27
N ARG A 219 44.03 -14.58 8.12
CA ARG A 219 45.24 -14.11 8.80
C ARG A 219 44.92 -13.67 10.23
N LYS A 220 45.93 -13.66 11.11
CA LYS A 220 45.77 -13.14 12.48
C LYS A 220 45.39 -11.67 12.54
N THR A 221 45.73 -10.92 11.50
CA THR A 221 45.44 -9.48 11.36
C THR A 221 44.12 -9.20 10.67
N ASP A 222 43.45 -10.22 10.11
CA ASP A 222 42.15 -10.00 9.49
C ASP A 222 41.10 -9.82 10.59
N CYS A 223 40.26 -8.80 10.41
CA CYS A 223 39.15 -8.48 11.30
C CYS A 223 37.86 -8.48 10.49
N LEU A 224 36.77 -8.93 11.13
CA LEU A 224 35.41 -8.74 10.61
C LEU A 224 34.86 -7.40 11.09
N HIS A 225 34.01 -6.78 10.29
CA HIS A 225 33.37 -5.52 10.66
C HIS A 225 32.20 -5.75 11.61
N GLY A 226 32.11 -4.94 12.67
CA GLY A 226 31.00 -5.03 13.62
C GLY A 226 29.65 -4.82 12.92
N MET A 227 28.70 -5.71 13.16
CA MET A 227 27.35 -5.66 12.62
C MET A 227 26.31 -5.33 13.69
N VAL A 228 25.43 -4.38 13.38
CA VAL A 228 24.28 -4.04 14.22
C VAL A 228 23.03 -3.96 13.35
N THR A 229 22.02 -4.76 13.70
CA THR A 229 20.72 -4.75 13.03
C THR A 229 19.63 -4.15 13.93
N LEU A 230 18.86 -3.20 13.39
CA LEU A 230 17.64 -2.67 13.98
C LEU A 230 16.40 -3.22 13.26
N CYS A 231 15.35 -3.54 13.99
CA CYS A 231 14.02 -3.82 13.43
C CYS A 231 13.05 -2.71 13.80
N ILE A 232 12.34 -2.17 12.82
CA ILE A 232 11.19 -1.30 13.04
C ILE A 232 9.93 -2.13 12.87
N TYR A 233 9.18 -2.27 13.96
CA TYR A 233 7.86 -2.89 13.95
C TYR A 233 6.78 -1.82 13.72
N TYR A 234 6.11 -1.94 12.58
CA TYR A 234 5.10 -1.02 12.08
C TYR A 234 3.67 -1.39 12.46
N GLY A 235 3.43 -2.53 13.12
CA GLY A 235 2.06 -2.97 13.39
C GLY A 235 1.32 -2.10 14.40
N GLU A 236 -0.02 -2.09 14.28
CA GLU A 236 -0.92 -1.39 15.23
C GLU A 236 -0.91 -2.04 16.62
N LYS A 237 -0.62 -3.34 16.74
CA LYS A 237 -0.57 -4.01 18.06
C LYS A 237 0.74 -3.68 18.78
N GLU A 238 0.75 -3.78 20.10
CA GLU A 238 2.01 -3.77 20.84
C GLU A 238 2.76 -5.08 20.61
N TRP A 239 4.08 -5.02 20.59
CA TRP A 239 4.91 -6.20 20.44
C TRP A 239 4.84 -7.08 21.70
N ASP A 240 4.43 -8.33 21.54
CA ASP A 240 4.36 -9.35 22.60
C ASP A 240 5.33 -10.52 22.36
N GLY A 241 6.28 -10.36 21.44
CA GLY A 241 7.30 -11.35 21.13
C GLY A 241 8.58 -11.22 21.97
N PRO A 242 9.48 -12.22 21.87
CA PRO A 242 10.76 -12.22 22.58
C PRO A 242 11.67 -11.08 22.10
N LEU A 243 12.52 -10.55 23.01
CA LEU A 243 13.49 -9.49 22.74
C LEU A 243 14.94 -10.01 22.74
N SER A 244 15.11 -11.31 22.87
CA SER A 244 16.42 -11.96 22.83
C SER A 244 16.28 -13.46 22.53
N LEU A 245 17.38 -14.10 22.15
CA LEU A 245 17.39 -15.55 21.94
C LEU A 245 17.11 -16.29 23.26
N VAL A 246 17.63 -15.79 24.38
CA VAL A 246 17.38 -16.40 25.70
C VAL A 246 15.90 -16.35 26.10
N ASP A 247 15.16 -15.32 25.69
CA ASP A 247 13.70 -15.25 25.90
C ASP A 247 12.94 -16.34 25.14
N MET A 248 13.55 -16.93 24.10
CA MET A 248 12.97 -18.01 23.31
C MET A 248 13.25 -19.41 23.89
N LEU A 249 14.12 -19.53 24.90
CA LEU A 249 14.53 -20.82 25.44
C LEU A 249 13.56 -21.27 26.55
N ASP A 250 13.13 -22.53 26.48
CA ASP A 250 12.38 -23.19 27.55
C ASP A 250 13.33 -23.66 28.66
N ILE A 251 13.80 -22.71 29.47
CA ILE A 251 14.75 -22.96 30.57
C ILE A 251 14.40 -22.16 31.84
N PRO A 252 14.74 -22.67 33.04
CA PRO A 252 14.59 -21.92 34.28
C PRO A 252 15.44 -20.64 34.30
N ASP A 253 14.90 -19.54 34.83
CA ASP A 253 15.59 -18.23 34.87
C ASP A 253 16.99 -18.28 35.50
N LYS A 254 17.16 -19.11 36.54
CA LYS A 254 18.45 -19.32 37.21
C LYS A 254 19.54 -19.91 36.31
N LEU A 255 19.22 -20.43 35.13
CA LEU A 255 20.17 -21.02 34.19
C LEU A 255 20.41 -20.12 32.96
N LYS A 256 19.64 -19.05 32.77
CA LYS A 256 19.73 -18.18 31.59
C LYS A 256 21.12 -17.60 31.38
N PHE A 257 21.84 -17.28 32.47
CA PHE A 257 23.19 -16.71 32.42
C PHE A 257 24.25 -17.64 31.79
N ILE A 258 23.96 -18.93 31.66
CA ILE A 258 24.89 -19.92 31.10
C ILE A 258 24.93 -19.83 29.57
N PHE A 259 23.84 -19.36 28.94
CA PHE A 259 23.68 -19.39 27.50
C PHE A 259 24.13 -18.07 26.87
N SER A 260 24.74 -18.17 25.68
CA SER A 260 25.01 -17.01 24.86
C SER A 260 23.70 -16.38 24.42
N ASP A 261 23.55 -15.09 24.70
CA ASP A 261 22.35 -14.36 24.36
C ASP A 261 22.56 -13.49 23.13
N TYR A 262 21.52 -13.41 22.30
CA TYR A 262 21.48 -12.56 21.12
C TYR A 262 20.35 -11.56 21.29
N LYS A 263 20.68 -10.27 21.41
CA LYS A 263 19.70 -9.21 21.65
C LYS A 263 19.01 -8.79 20.35
N PHE A 264 17.69 -8.60 20.43
CA PHE A 264 16.88 -8.09 19.34
C PHE A 264 16.62 -6.60 19.54
N ASN A 265 17.21 -5.76 18.68
CA ASN A 265 17.04 -4.31 18.73
C ASN A 265 15.73 -3.91 18.04
N LEU A 266 14.69 -3.68 18.84
CA LEU A 266 13.34 -3.38 18.36
C LEU A 266 12.97 -1.91 18.58
N ILE A 267 12.47 -1.27 17.53
CA ILE A 267 11.77 0.01 17.56
C ILE A 267 10.29 -0.26 17.26
N GLN A 268 9.40 0.11 18.18
CA GLN A 268 7.96 -0.06 17.98
C GLN A 268 7.31 1.27 17.58
N MET A 269 6.69 1.31 16.40
CA MET A 269 6.06 2.52 15.86
C MET A 269 4.96 3.06 16.77
N ARG A 270 4.12 2.17 17.33
CA ARG A 270 3.04 2.58 18.22
C ARG A 270 3.53 3.29 19.50
N SER A 271 4.69 2.90 20.01
CA SER A 271 5.21 3.31 21.33
C SER A 271 6.57 3.98 21.21
N CYS A 272 6.73 4.89 20.25
CA CYS A 272 7.99 5.57 19.94
C CYS A 272 8.13 6.98 20.55
N ASN A 273 7.23 7.40 21.45
CA ASN A 273 7.17 8.78 21.96
C ASN A 273 8.45 9.27 22.67
N ASN A 274 9.31 8.33 23.11
CA ASN A 274 10.58 8.63 23.76
C ASN A 274 11.74 8.84 22.77
N LEU A 275 11.51 8.59 21.48
CA LEU A 275 12.50 8.78 20.43
C LEU A 275 12.31 10.17 19.83
N HIS A 276 13.36 10.99 19.89
CA HIS A 276 13.38 12.32 19.33
C HIS A 276 14.47 12.38 18.26
N PHE A 277 14.03 12.48 17.01
CA PHE A 277 14.90 12.53 15.85
C PHE A 277 15.31 13.99 15.57
N HIS A 278 16.45 14.23 14.94
CA HIS A 278 16.78 15.55 14.40
C HIS A 278 16.09 15.78 13.05
N ASN A 279 15.86 14.71 12.30
CA ASN A 279 15.23 14.72 11.00
C ASN A 279 13.71 14.94 11.12
N TYR A 280 13.23 16.02 10.49
CA TYR A 280 11.82 16.40 10.50
C TYR A 280 10.89 15.32 9.91
N ASP A 281 11.32 14.66 8.84
CA ASP A 281 10.52 13.66 8.14
C ASP A 281 10.28 12.44 9.02
N ILE A 282 11.32 11.96 9.73
CA ILE A 282 11.19 10.84 10.66
C ILE A 282 10.24 11.20 11.78
N ASN A 283 10.43 12.36 12.43
CA ASN A 283 9.53 12.81 13.50
C ASN A 283 8.09 12.87 13.01
N THR A 284 7.86 13.44 11.82
CA THR A 284 6.51 13.58 11.26
C THR A 284 5.86 12.21 11.01
N VAL A 285 6.59 11.28 10.37
CA VAL A 285 6.07 9.93 10.08
C VAL A 285 5.79 9.15 11.37
N PHE A 286 6.72 9.19 12.33
CA PHE A 286 6.58 8.47 13.59
C PHE A 286 5.45 9.05 14.43
N ASP A 287 5.38 10.38 14.56
CA ASP A 287 4.36 11.05 15.35
C ASP A 287 2.95 10.85 14.77
N LEU A 288 2.77 11.02 13.46
CA LEU A 288 1.48 10.79 12.80
C LEU A 288 1.05 9.34 12.89
N SER A 289 1.93 8.39 12.56
CA SER A 289 1.60 6.97 12.57
C SER A 289 1.25 6.49 13.98
N SER A 290 2.04 6.86 14.98
CA SER A 290 1.75 6.55 16.38
C SER A 290 0.44 7.18 16.86
N SER A 291 0.18 8.45 16.49
CA SER A 291 -1.05 9.14 16.88
C SER A 291 -2.29 8.52 16.23
N ILE A 292 -2.20 8.03 14.98
CA ILE A 292 -3.29 7.30 14.31
C ILE A 292 -3.58 5.99 15.04
N TYR A 293 -2.56 5.18 15.34
CA TYR A 293 -2.75 3.91 16.09
C TYR A 293 -3.30 4.12 17.49
N ASN A 294 -2.89 5.19 18.17
CA ASN A 294 -3.38 5.54 19.49
C ASN A 294 -4.70 6.33 19.44
N ARG A 295 -5.25 6.60 18.24
CA ARG A 295 -6.49 7.36 18.00
C ARG A 295 -6.49 8.75 18.64
N ASP A 296 -5.31 9.36 18.72
CA ASP A 296 -5.11 10.70 19.28
C ASP A 296 -5.38 11.77 18.21
N TYR A 297 -6.65 11.84 17.79
CA TYR A 297 -7.09 12.80 16.77
C TYR A 297 -7.01 14.25 17.25
N GLU A 298 -7.03 14.49 18.56
CA GLU A 298 -6.84 15.83 19.12
C GLU A 298 -5.42 16.32 18.87
N LYS A 299 -4.41 15.50 19.17
CA LYS A 299 -3.01 15.82 18.87
C LYS A 299 -2.79 16.04 17.38
N ILE A 300 -3.33 15.14 16.54
CA ILE A 300 -3.23 15.28 15.07
C ILE A 300 -3.81 16.62 14.62
N ASN A 301 -5.01 16.97 15.08
CA ASN A 301 -5.65 18.24 14.75
C ASN A 301 -4.88 19.45 15.28
N ASN A 302 -4.29 19.39 16.47
CA ASN A 302 -3.57 20.52 17.04
C ASN A 302 -2.25 20.79 16.32
N LEU A 303 -1.52 19.75 15.92
CA LEU A 303 -0.20 19.88 15.29
C LEU A 303 -0.29 20.04 13.76
N TYR A 304 -1.12 19.23 13.10
CA TYR A 304 -1.09 19.07 11.64
C TYR A 304 -2.19 19.80 10.88
N LYS A 305 -3.13 20.47 11.57
CA LYS A 305 -4.23 21.20 10.88
C LYS A 305 -3.74 22.33 9.99
N ASN A 306 -2.66 23.00 10.37
CA ASN A 306 -2.07 24.11 9.61
C ASN A 306 -0.64 23.81 9.16
N GLN A 307 -0.18 22.56 9.31
CA GLN A 307 1.14 22.12 8.88
C GLN A 307 0.96 21.08 7.76
N PRO A 308 1.02 21.50 6.50
CA PRO A 308 1.00 20.54 5.41
C PRO A 308 2.24 19.66 5.44
N ILE A 309 2.06 18.38 5.15
CA ILE A 309 3.14 17.40 5.00
C ILE A 309 3.36 17.13 3.51
N SER A 310 4.55 16.62 3.16
CA SER A 310 4.81 16.26 1.77
C SER A 310 4.00 15.00 1.37
N PRO A 311 3.67 14.84 0.08
CA PRO A 311 3.05 13.62 -0.44
C PRO A 311 3.85 12.35 -0.12
N GLU A 312 5.18 12.43 -0.09
CA GLU A 312 6.05 11.30 0.31
C GLU A 312 5.75 10.86 1.75
N LEU A 313 5.68 11.80 2.71
CA LEU A 313 5.42 11.45 4.11
C LEU A 313 3.99 10.91 4.28
N ALA A 314 3.01 11.49 3.60
CA ALA A 314 1.64 10.99 3.61
C ALA A 314 1.55 9.57 3.04
N LEU A 315 2.29 9.28 1.97
CA LEU A 315 2.39 7.95 1.37
C LEU A 315 2.98 6.93 2.35
N VAL A 316 4.05 7.31 3.07
CA VAL A 316 4.67 6.47 4.10
C VAL A 316 3.71 6.23 5.27
N VAL A 317 3.02 7.27 5.76
CA VAL A 317 2.01 7.13 6.83
C VAL A 317 0.85 6.23 6.39
N GLY A 318 0.34 6.41 5.16
CA GLY A 318 -0.70 5.54 4.59
C GLY A 318 -0.25 4.09 4.47
N ALA A 319 1.01 3.86 4.04
CA ALA A 319 1.59 2.53 3.97
C ALA A 319 1.75 1.88 5.35
N ILE A 320 2.19 2.63 6.37
CA ILE A 320 2.32 2.13 7.74
C ILE A 320 0.95 1.78 8.29
N THR A 321 0.00 2.70 8.20
CA THR A 321 -1.35 2.55 8.76
C THR A 321 -2.28 1.65 7.94
N GLU A 322 -1.77 1.03 6.87
CA GLU A 322 -2.50 0.15 5.96
C GLU A 322 -3.78 0.80 5.39
N SER A 323 -3.79 2.14 5.25
CA SER A 323 -4.91 2.87 4.64
C SER A 323 -4.63 3.12 3.16
N GLN A 324 -5.35 2.38 2.31
CA GLN A 324 -5.28 2.55 0.86
C GLN A 324 -5.76 3.94 0.45
N GLU A 325 -6.73 4.49 1.16
CA GLU A 325 -7.31 5.78 0.86
C GLU A 325 -6.32 6.92 1.19
N LEU A 326 -5.52 6.81 2.27
CA LEU A 326 -4.40 7.74 2.52
C LEU A 326 -3.33 7.64 1.43
N ILE A 327 -3.04 6.42 0.95
CA ILE A 327 -2.09 6.19 -0.15
C ILE A 327 -2.61 6.86 -1.43
N ASP A 328 -3.88 6.64 -1.78
CA ASP A 328 -4.48 7.19 -2.99
C ASP A 328 -4.53 8.73 -2.91
N HIS A 329 -4.95 9.30 -1.77
CA HIS A 329 -4.91 10.74 -1.54
C HIS A 329 -3.48 11.30 -1.62
N ALA A 330 -2.47 10.56 -1.17
CA ALA A 330 -1.07 10.96 -1.30
C ALA A 330 -0.62 11.03 -2.77
N LEU A 331 -0.94 10.01 -3.55
CA LEU A 331 -0.60 9.89 -4.97
C LEU A 331 -1.29 10.97 -5.82
N GLU A 332 -2.57 11.26 -5.55
CA GLU A 332 -3.33 12.31 -6.25
C GLU A 332 -2.74 13.71 -6.05
N ASN A 333 -2.12 13.95 -4.89
CA ASN A 333 -1.57 15.24 -4.50
C ASN A 333 -0.05 15.37 -4.76
N GLU A 334 0.60 14.40 -5.40
CA GLU A 334 2.03 14.48 -5.79
C GLU A 334 2.34 15.77 -6.56
N LYS A 335 1.45 16.19 -7.47
CA LYS A 335 1.62 17.41 -8.27
C LYS A 335 1.43 18.70 -7.48
N LYS A 336 0.66 18.67 -6.39
CA LYS A 336 0.39 19.85 -5.55
C LYS A 336 1.49 20.07 -4.51
N GLY A 337 2.30 19.04 -4.21
CA GLY A 337 3.49 19.13 -3.37
C GLY A 337 3.25 19.25 -1.87
N ALA A 338 1.98 19.38 -1.43
CA ALA A 338 1.61 19.57 -0.03
C ALA A 338 0.24 18.95 0.27
N ILE A 339 0.13 18.27 1.42
CA ILE A 339 -1.08 17.60 1.89
C ILE A 339 -1.44 18.08 3.29
N ASN A 340 -2.68 18.52 3.49
CA ASN A 340 -3.21 18.78 4.81
C ASN A 340 -3.75 17.48 5.41
N MET A 341 -3.06 16.95 6.43
CA MET A 341 -3.40 15.65 7.02
C MET A 341 -4.79 15.63 7.67
N CYS A 342 -5.22 16.74 8.28
CA CYS A 342 -6.54 16.82 8.92
C CYS A 342 -7.66 16.82 7.88
N THR A 343 -7.48 17.56 6.79
CA THR A 343 -8.41 17.53 5.65
C THR A 343 -8.50 16.13 5.05
N ALA A 344 -7.36 15.47 4.84
CA ALA A 344 -7.33 14.10 4.34
C ALA A 344 -8.12 13.16 5.26
N LEU A 345 -7.85 13.15 6.58
CA LEU A 345 -8.58 12.31 7.54
C LEU A 345 -10.09 12.63 7.60
N GLU A 346 -10.48 13.90 7.45
CA GLU A 346 -11.90 14.29 7.38
C GLU A 346 -12.59 13.80 6.12
N GLU A 347 -11.91 13.82 4.97
CA GLU A 347 -12.40 13.28 3.71
C GLU A 347 -12.58 11.77 3.81
N LEU A 348 -11.59 11.05 4.35
CA LEU A 348 -11.69 9.62 4.63
C LEU A 348 -12.87 9.27 5.53
N LYS A 349 -13.11 10.07 6.57
CA LYS A 349 -14.27 9.89 7.44
C LYS A 349 -15.58 10.07 6.67
N LYS A 350 -15.67 11.07 5.79
CA LYS A 350 -16.88 11.31 4.99
C LYS A 350 -17.13 10.17 4.01
N GLU A 351 -16.09 9.70 3.32
CA GLU A 351 -16.15 8.55 2.42
C GLU A 351 -16.59 7.29 3.15
N GLY A 352 -15.97 6.98 4.29
CA GLY A 352 -16.37 5.84 5.13
C GLY A 352 -17.82 5.90 5.60
N VAL A 353 -18.34 7.11 5.92
CA VAL A 353 -19.76 7.30 6.27
C VAL A 353 -20.67 7.09 5.05
N GLN A 354 -20.28 7.60 3.88
CA GLN A 354 -21.06 7.43 2.65
C GLN A 354 -21.11 5.97 2.21
N GLU A 355 -19.98 5.27 2.23
CA GLU A 355 -19.92 3.84 1.97
C GLU A 355 -20.76 3.05 2.96
N GLY A 356 -20.67 3.39 4.25
CA GLY A 356 -21.47 2.76 5.30
C GLY A 356 -22.97 2.95 5.07
N LEU A 357 -23.39 4.15 4.65
CA LEU A 357 -24.78 4.43 4.30
C LEU A 357 -25.22 3.61 3.07
N GLN A 358 -24.39 3.55 2.04
CA GLN A 358 -24.70 2.81 0.80
C GLN A 358 -24.80 1.30 1.06
N LYS A 359 -23.82 0.72 1.78
CA LYS A 359 -23.83 -0.68 2.21
C LYS A 359 -25.05 -0.96 3.08
N GLY A 360 -25.35 -0.09 4.04
CA GLY A 360 -26.53 -0.20 4.90
C GLY A 360 -27.86 -0.12 4.14
N LEU A 361 -27.98 0.75 3.14
CA LEU A 361 -29.16 0.85 2.28
C LEU A 361 -29.32 -0.41 1.44
N GLN A 362 -28.25 -0.88 0.81
CA GLN A 362 -28.26 -2.09 -0.03
C GLN A 362 -28.63 -3.32 0.81
N GLU A 363 -28.03 -3.50 1.98
CA GLU A 363 -28.40 -4.56 2.90
C GLU A 363 -29.84 -4.43 3.39
N GLY A 364 -30.30 -3.21 3.68
CA GLY A 364 -31.66 -2.93 4.12
C GLY A 364 -32.69 -3.29 3.06
N LEU A 365 -32.44 -2.91 1.80
CA LEU A 365 -33.27 -3.29 0.65
C LEU A 365 -33.31 -4.80 0.47
N GLN A 366 -32.15 -5.47 0.47
CA GLN A 366 -32.08 -6.93 0.34
C GLN A 366 -32.84 -7.63 1.47
N LYS A 367 -32.62 -7.23 2.73
CA LYS A 367 -33.34 -7.74 3.90
C LYS A 367 -34.84 -7.50 3.79
N GLY A 368 -35.25 -6.34 3.29
CA GLY A 368 -36.64 -5.98 3.04
C GLY A 368 -37.30 -6.84 1.98
N GLU A 369 -36.62 -7.07 0.86
CA GLU A 369 -37.11 -7.96 -0.21
C GLU A 369 -37.22 -9.42 0.26
N VAL A 370 -36.19 -9.93 0.95
CA VAL A 370 -36.21 -11.28 1.52
C VAL A 370 -37.39 -11.44 2.49
N LYS A 371 -37.57 -10.48 3.40
CA LYS A 371 -38.70 -10.46 4.34
C LYS A 371 -40.04 -10.42 3.58
N GLY A 372 -40.17 -9.58 2.57
CA GLY A 372 -41.38 -9.46 1.76
C GLY A 372 -41.73 -10.75 1.04
N ILE A 373 -40.73 -11.44 0.46
CA ILE A 373 -40.91 -12.76 -0.17
C ILE A 373 -41.40 -13.78 0.87
N ILE A 374 -40.73 -13.87 2.02
CA ILE A 374 -41.08 -14.80 3.09
C ILE A 374 -42.52 -14.58 3.58
N GLN A 375 -42.89 -13.32 3.85
CA GLN A 375 -44.24 -12.97 4.32
C GLN A 375 -45.31 -13.24 3.26
N THR A 376 -44.99 -13.02 1.99
CA THR A 376 -45.90 -13.31 0.87
C THR A 376 -46.11 -14.82 0.72
N CYS A 377 -45.04 -15.63 0.78
CA CYS A 377 -45.12 -17.09 0.77
C CYS A 377 -45.97 -17.62 1.94
N LYS A 378 -45.82 -17.04 3.14
CA LYS A 378 -46.64 -17.37 4.31
C LYS A 378 -48.13 -17.06 4.11
N LEU A 379 -48.46 -15.96 3.44
CA LEU A 379 -49.86 -15.51 3.22
C LEU A 379 -50.60 -16.32 2.16
N PHE A 380 -49.94 -16.63 1.03
CA PHE A 380 -50.57 -17.28 -0.12
C PHE A 380 -50.39 -18.81 -0.15
N ASN A 381 -49.83 -19.38 0.92
CA ASN A 381 -49.56 -20.81 1.15
C ASN A 381 -48.71 -21.47 0.05
N PRO A 382 -47.39 -21.60 0.24
CA PRO A 382 -46.80 -22.95 0.35
C PRO A 382 -45.53 -23.04 1.24
N ASP A 383 -45.25 -24.25 1.72
CA ASP A 383 -44.04 -24.81 2.35
C ASP A 383 -42.82 -23.88 2.60
N GLN A 384 -42.27 -23.91 3.82
CA GLN A 384 -41.01 -23.24 4.18
C GLN A 384 -39.87 -23.57 3.21
N ASP A 385 -39.82 -24.79 2.69
CA ASP A 385 -38.78 -25.23 1.76
C ASP A 385 -38.87 -24.49 0.40
N ALA A 386 -40.07 -24.11 -0.03
CA ALA A 386 -40.27 -23.35 -1.26
C ALA A 386 -39.77 -21.91 -1.11
N ALA A 387 -40.05 -21.27 0.03
CA ALA A 387 -39.53 -19.94 0.35
C ALA A 387 -38.01 -19.96 0.53
N LEU A 388 -37.47 -21.01 1.15
CA LEU A 388 -36.03 -21.21 1.33
C LEU A 388 -35.30 -21.29 -0.03
N LYS A 389 -35.77 -22.16 -0.95
CA LYS A 389 -35.20 -22.25 -2.30
C LYS A 389 -35.27 -20.93 -3.05
N LEU A 390 -36.42 -20.25 -3.00
CA LEU A 390 -36.64 -19.00 -3.72
C LEU A 390 -35.67 -17.89 -3.29
N ILE A 391 -35.43 -17.72 -1.98
CA ILE A 391 -34.50 -16.69 -1.50
C ILE A 391 -33.02 -17.09 -1.72
N MET A 392 -32.70 -18.39 -1.67
CA MET A 392 -31.36 -18.87 -2.01
C MET A 392 -31.03 -18.58 -3.47
N ASP A 393 -31.94 -18.93 -4.39
CA ASP A 393 -31.73 -18.75 -5.83
C ASP A 393 -31.73 -17.26 -6.22
N LYS A 394 -32.66 -16.46 -5.68
CA LYS A 394 -32.80 -15.06 -6.07
C LYS A 394 -31.67 -14.17 -5.56
N PHE A 395 -31.14 -14.45 -4.36
CA PHE A 395 -30.13 -13.61 -3.71
C PHE A 395 -28.76 -14.28 -3.59
N SER A 396 -28.58 -15.45 -4.19
CA SER A 396 -27.35 -16.25 -4.12
C SER A 396 -26.88 -16.49 -2.68
N LEU A 397 -27.82 -16.70 -1.76
CA LEU A 397 -27.51 -16.87 -0.33
C LEU A 397 -27.04 -18.29 -0.04
N SER A 398 -26.12 -18.44 0.92
CA SER A 398 -25.80 -19.75 1.47
C SER A 398 -27.04 -20.34 2.18
N GLN A 399 -27.14 -21.67 2.20
CA GLN A 399 -28.25 -22.36 2.86
C GLN A 399 -28.37 -21.95 4.34
N GLU A 400 -27.25 -21.79 5.04
CA GLU A 400 -27.22 -21.33 6.43
C GLU A 400 -27.82 -19.93 6.60
N THR A 401 -27.46 -19.00 5.72
CA THR A 401 -27.97 -17.62 5.75
C THR A 401 -29.45 -17.56 5.42
N ALA A 402 -29.89 -18.32 4.42
CA ALA A 402 -31.29 -18.40 4.02
C ALA A 402 -32.17 -19.02 5.12
N LEU A 403 -31.70 -20.09 5.77
CA LEU A 403 -32.39 -20.70 6.92
C LEU A 403 -32.53 -19.71 8.08
N ALA A 404 -31.51 -18.91 8.36
CA ALA A 404 -31.58 -17.86 9.38
C ALA A 404 -32.66 -16.82 9.06
N TYR A 405 -32.79 -16.43 7.78
CA TYR A 405 -33.86 -15.52 7.34
C TYR A 405 -35.26 -16.14 7.45
N ILE A 406 -35.43 -17.41 7.06
CA ILE A 406 -36.70 -18.14 7.22
C ILE A 406 -37.07 -18.20 8.70
N LYS A 407 -36.16 -18.63 9.59
CA LYS A 407 -36.42 -18.69 11.03
C LYS A 407 -36.80 -17.34 11.64
N LYS A 408 -36.27 -16.24 11.09
CA LYS A 408 -36.51 -14.89 11.60
C LYS A 408 -37.83 -14.26 11.11
N TYR A 409 -38.23 -14.54 9.87
CA TYR A 409 -39.33 -13.81 9.21
C TYR A 409 -40.55 -14.66 8.83
N TRP A 410 -40.45 -15.99 8.90
CA TRP A 410 -41.58 -16.91 8.78
C TRP A 410 -42.38 -16.94 10.08
#